data_AF-R8BSB3-F1
#
_entry.id   AF-R8BSB3-F1
#
_cell.length_a   1.000
_cell.length_b   1.000
_cell.length_c   1.000
_cell.angle_alpha   90.00
_cell.angle_beta   90.00
_cell.angle_gamma   90.00
#
_symmetry.space_group_name_H-M   'P 1'
#
loop_
_entity.id
_entity.type
_entity.pdbx_description
1 polymer ?
#
loop_
_entity_poly.entity_id
_entity_poly.type
_entity_poly.pdbx_seq_one_letter_code
_entity_poly.pdbx_strand_id
1 'polypeptide(L)'
;MVVIGFQDGKGGQLRYTLQDLVGGRRLQIEPVGDSGLQKWFWYEGNQKLERLVAKDVSATAVSTDDSATYTDKFPPNGGIGWRAFARWTWLPAAGSEDELLFPKGAEIREVEDVNGEWFHGVYMGAKGLFPSPYEFLG
;
A
#
# COMPACT_ATOMS: atom_id res chain seq x y z
N MET A 1 -5.66 6.79 -7.88
CA MET A 1 -5.44 8.25 -7.87
C MET A 1 -4.74 8.62 -6.58
N VAL A 2 -3.67 9.42 -6.64
CA VAL A 2 -3.02 10.06 -5.49
C VAL A 2 -3.27 11.56 -5.62
N VAL A 3 -3.65 12.24 -4.54
CA VAL A 3 -3.85 13.69 -4.50
C VAL A 3 -2.75 14.31 -3.67
N ILE A 4 -1.96 15.20 -4.29
CA ILE A 4 -0.83 15.89 -3.67
C ILE A 4 -1.20 17.37 -3.51
N GLY A 5 -1.02 17.90 -2.30
CA GLY A 5 -1.10 19.32 -2.00
C GLY A 5 0.30 19.95 -1.90
N PHE A 6 0.33 21.27 -2.00
CA PHE A 6 1.55 22.07 -1.86
C PHE A 6 1.30 23.17 -0.83
N GLN A 7 2.27 23.41 0.03
CA GLN A 7 2.24 24.48 1.03
C GLN A 7 3.53 25.27 0.96
N ASP A 8 3.41 26.58 0.72
CA ASP A 8 4.57 27.48 0.75
C ASP A 8 5.00 27.75 2.20
N GLY A 9 6.31 27.73 2.43
CA GLY A 9 6.92 28.01 3.73
C GLY A 9 8.19 28.83 3.61
N LYS A 10 8.78 29.21 4.75
CA LYS A 10 10.00 30.04 4.82
C LYS A 10 11.21 29.44 4.08
N GLY A 11 11.20 28.14 3.79
CA GLY A 11 12.25 27.41 3.06
C GLY A 11 11.87 27.00 1.63
N GLY A 12 10.79 27.53 1.07
CA GLY A 12 10.25 27.13 -0.24
C GLY A 12 8.96 26.31 -0.12
N GLN A 13 8.58 25.66 -1.23
CA GLN A 13 7.33 24.91 -1.31
C GLN A 13 7.51 23.47 -0.82
N LEU A 14 6.66 23.06 0.12
CA LEU A 14 6.60 21.70 0.67
C LEU A 14 5.43 20.95 0.02
N ARG A 15 5.69 19.71 -0.42
CA ARG A 15 4.65 18.79 -0.91
C ARG A 15 4.12 17.93 0.23
N TYR A 16 2.81 17.68 0.26
CA TYR A 16 2.18 16.75 1.20
C TYR A 16 1.06 15.95 0.52
N THR A 17 0.85 14.70 0.94
CA THR A 17 -0.19 13.84 0.36
C THR A 17 -1.53 14.09 1.05
N LEU A 18 -2.51 14.59 0.31
CA LEU A 18 -3.88 14.82 0.78
C LEU A 18 -4.70 13.52 0.80
N GLN A 19 -4.57 12.73 -0.26
CA GLN A 19 -5.22 11.44 -0.39
C GLN A 19 -4.26 10.48 -1.09
N ASP A 20 -4.07 9.31 -0.51
CA ASP A 20 -3.12 8.33 -1.05
C ASP A 20 -3.81 7.40 -2.05
N LEU A 21 -3.03 6.55 -2.70
CA LEU A 21 -3.49 5.59 -3.68
C LEU A 21 -4.54 4.68 -3.05
N VAL A 22 -5.77 4.70 -3.58
CA VAL A 22 -6.82 3.76 -3.19
C VAL A 22 -6.34 2.32 -3.42
N GLY A 23 -6.42 1.51 -2.38
CA GLY A 23 -5.88 0.14 -2.32
C GLY A 23 -4.37 0.03 -2.13
N GLY A 24 -3.65 1.15 -2.12
CA GLY A 24 -2.20 1.17 -1.93
C GLY A 24 -1.47 0.45 -3.06
N ARG A 25 -0.19 0.15 -2.79
CA ARG A 25 0.72 -0.49 -3.74
C ARG A 25 0.62 -2.01 -3.69
N ARG A 26 -0.03 -2.59 -2.67
CA ARG A 26 -0.21 -4.04 -2.55
C ARG A 26 -1.56 -4.56 -3.03
N LEU A 27 -2.50 -3.68 -3.41
CA LEU A 27 -3.71 -4.10 -4.14
C LEU A 27 -3.31 -4.93 -5.36
N GLN A 28 -3.84 -6.14 -5.44
CA GLN A 28 -3.65 -7.01 -6.58
C GLN A 28 -4.88 -6.92 -7.48
N ILE A 29 -4.63 -6.86 -8.79
CA ILE A 29 -5.68 -6.72 -9.81
C ILE A 29 -5.44 -7.77 -10.87
N GLU A 30 -6.41 -8.67 -11.06
CA GLU A 30 -6.37 -9.73 -12.07
C GLU A 30 -7.50 -9.50 -13.08
N PRO A 31 -7.25 -9.69 -14.40
CA PRO A 31 -8.33 -9.71 -15.37
C PRO A 31 -9.21 -10.95 -15.19
N VAL A 32 -10.53 -10.81 -15.34
CA VAL A 32 -11.46 -11.94 -15.30
C VAL A 32 -11.84 -12.31 -16.73
N GLY A 33 -11.05 -13.18 -17.35
CA GLY A 33 -11.18 -13.54 -18.76
C GLY A 33 -11.28 -12.31 -19.66
N ASP A 34 -12.12 -12.42 -20.71
CA ASP A 34 -12.39 -11.33 -21.66
C ASP A 34 -13.66 -10.53 -21.32
N SER A 35 -14.21 -10.71 -20.11
CA SER A 35 -15.50 -10.15 -19.68
C SER A 35 -15.52 -8.63 -19.50
N GLY A 36 -14.39 -7.94 -19.68
CA GLY A 36 -14.25 -6.54 -19.32
C GLY A 36 -14.25 -6.30 -17.80
N LEU A 37 -14.19 -7.36 -16.98
CA LEU A 37 -14.12 -7.27 -15.52
C LEU A 37 -12.68 -7.49 -15.01
N GLN A 38 -12.45 -7.04 -13.79
CA GLN A 38 -11.25 -7.26 -13.01
C GLN A 38 -11.62 -7.74 -11.61
N LYS A 39 -10.82 -8.63 -11.07
CA LYS A 39 -10.86 -9.06 -9.68
C LYS A 39 -9.79 -8.30 -8.92
N TRP A 40 -10.22 -7.48 -7.98
CA TRP A 40 -9.36 -6.79 -7.04
C TRP A 40 -9.27 -7.61 -5.77
N PHE A 41 -8.08 -7.80 -5.23
CA PHE A 41 -7.95 -8.46 -3.92
C PHE A 41 -6.88 -7.83 -3.03
N TRP A 42 -7.17 -7.86 -1.74
CA TRP A 42 -6.34 -7.31 -0.66
C TRP A 42 -6.58 -8.10 0.63
N TYR A 43 -5.77 -7.82 1.66
CA TYR A 43 -5.89 -8.45 2.96
C TYR A 43 -6.33 -7.45 4.03
N GLU A 44 -7.29 -7.83 4.87
CA GLU A 44 -7.68 -7.12 6.09
C GLU A 44 -7.32 -8.04 7.27
N GLY A 45 -6.14 -7.83 7.86
CA GLY A 45 -5.51 -8.82 8.73
C GLY A 45 -5.19 -10.10 7.94
N ASN A 46 -5.62 -11.26 8.45
CA ASN A 46 -5.43 -12.54 7.74
C ASN A 46 -6.57 -12.86 6.77
N GLN A 47 -7.59 -12.01 6.66
CA GLN A 47 -8.72 -12.24 5.77
C GLN A 47 -8.43 -11.69 4.38
N LYS A 48 -8.40 -12.59 3.38
CA LYS A 48 -8.40 -12.19 1.97
C LYS A 48 -9.79 -11.68 1.60
N LEU A 49 -9.84 -10.48 1.02
CA LEU A 49 -11.05 -9.88 0.46
C LEU A 49 -10.90 -9.77 -1.05
N GLU A 50 -11.96 -10.11 -1.78
CA GLU A 50 -11.99 -10.07 -3.24
C GLU A 50 -13.21 -9.28 -3.69
N ARG A 51 -13.01 -8.33 -4.60
CA ARG A 51 -14.08 -7.52 -5.20
C ARG A 51 -14.02 -7.62 -6.71
N LEU A 52 -15.17 -7.84 -7.33
CA LEU A 52 -15.32 -7.75 -8.77
C LEU A 52 -15.58 -6.28 -9.16
N VAL A 53 -14.85 -5.80 -10.17
CA VAL A 53 -14.91 -4.40 -10.64
C VAL A 53 -14.96 -4.40 -12.16
N ALA A 54 -15.80 -3.58 -12.77
CA ALA A 54 -15.82 -3.40 -14.22
C ALA A 54 -14.68 -2.49 -14.67
N LYS A 55 -14.01 -2.82 -15.78
CA LYS A 55 -12.99 -1.96 -16.40
C LYS A 55 -13.63 -0.70 -16.99
N ASP A 56 -14.85 -0.84 -17.52
CA ASP A 56 -15.65 0.28 -17.98
C ASP A 56 -16.32 0.95 -16.78
N VAL A 57 -15.98 2.22 -16.56
CA VAL A 57 -16.49 3.04 -15.45
C VAL A 57 -18.00 3.30 -15.54
N SER A 58 -18.61 3.12 -16.71
CA SER A 58 -20.06 3.23 -16.90
C SER A 58 -20.82 1.94 -16.56
N ALA A 59 -20.10 0.83 -16.38
CA ALA A 59 -20.65 -0.47 -16.05
C ALA A 59 -20.45 -0.83 -14.57
N THR A 60 -21.35 -1.64 -14.03
CA THR A 60 -21.27 -2.19 -12.67
C THR A 60 -20.98 -3.68 -12.75
N ALA A 61 -19.94 -4.14 -12.06
CA ALA A 61 -19.70 -5.57 -11.89
C ALA A 61 -20.80 -6.17 -11.01
N VAL A 62 -21.51 -7.18 -11.50
CA VAL A 62 -22.50 -7.92 -10.71
C VAL A 62 -21.74 -8.92 -9.84
N SER A 63 -21.96 -8.88 -8.52
CA SER A 63 -21.24 -9.65 -7.51
C SER A 63 -21.65 -11.13 -7.42
N THR A 64 -22.48 -11.62 -8.34
CA THR A 64 -23.07 -12.97 -8.34
C THR A 64 -22.48 -13.81 -9.46
N ASP A 65 -21.31 -14.40 -9.19
CA ASP A 65 -20.77 -15.51 -9.97
C ASP A 65 -20.91 -16.75 -9.08
N ASP A 66 -21.58 -17.81 -9.56
CA ASP A 66 -22.10 -18.96 -8.79
C ASP A 66 -21.03 -19.79 -8.02
N SER A 67 -19.76 -19.37 -8.02
CA SER A 67 -18.64 -20.05 -7.37
C SER A 67 -17.86 -19.19 -6.36
N ALA A 68 -18.05 -17.86 -6.28
CA ALA A 68 -17.27 -17.02 -5.36
C ALA A 68 -18.06 -15.81 -4.82
N THR A 69 -18.11 -15.69 -3.50
CA THR A 69 -18.72 -14.53 -2.81
C THR A 69 -17.74 -13.34 -2.83
N TYR A 70 -17.99 -12.36 -3.70
CA TYR A 70 -17.22 -11.10 -3.73
C TYR A 70 -17.75 -10.09 -2.71
N THR A 71 -16.86 -9.27 -2.13
CA THR A 71 -17.24 -8.23 -1.17
C THR A 71 -17.66 -6.92 -1.84
N ASP A 72 -18.58 -6.21 -1.18
CA ASP A 72 -18.95 -4.84 -1.52
C ASP A 72 -18.03 -3.76 -0.93
N LYS A 73 -17.09 -4.15 -0.06
CA LYS A 73 -16.09 -3.25 0.50
C LYS A 73 -15.09 -2.80 -0.57
N PHE A 74 -14.56 -1.60 -0.44
CA PHE A 74 -13.40 -1.14 -1.20
C PHE A 74 -12.12 -1.30 -0.37
N PRO A 75 -10.95 -1.51 -1.01
CA PRO A 75 -9.70 -1.54 -0.29
C PRO A 75 -9.40 -0.16 0.32
N PRO A 76 -8.72 -0.11 1.48
CA PRO A 76 -8.46 1.13 2.19
C PRO A 76 -7.63 2.14 1.37
N ASN A 77 -7.81 3.42 1.68
CA ASN A 77 -6.98 4.47 1.10
C ASN A 77 -5.56 4.40 1.67
N GLY A 78 -4.55 4.37 0.79
CA GLY A 78 -3.14 4.28 1.20
C GLY A 78 -2.65 2.87 1.53
N GLY A 79 -3.44 1.85 1.19
CA GLY A 79 -3.05 0.44 1.32
C GLY A 79 -3.38 -0.19 2.66
N ILE A 80 -2.98 -1.45 2.79
CA ILE A 80 -3.26 -2.34 3.92
C ILE A 80 -2.04 -2.43 4.85
N GLY A 81 -2.23 -2.70 6.15
CA GLY A 81 -1.13 -2.87 7.11
C GLY A 81 -0.88 -1.62 7.97
N TRP A 82 0.26 -1.60 8.66
CA TRP A 82 0.58 -0.52 9.60
C TRP A 82 1.25 0.68 8.92
N ARG A 83 1.23 1.80 9.64
CA ARG A 83 2.00 3.01 9.30
C ARG A 83 3.11 3.16 10.34
N ALA A 84 4.33 3.39 9.89
CA ALA A 84 5.50 3.61 10.74
C ALA A 84 6.17 4.93 10.38
N PHE A 85 6.77 5.58 11.37
CA PHE A 85 7.61 6.77 11.15
C PHE A 85 9.07 6.42 11.46
N ALA A 86 9.92 6.55 10.46
CA ALA A 86 11.33 6.21 10.57
C ALA A 86 12.04 7.12 11.58
N ARG A 87 12.60 6.55 12.65
CA ARG A 87 13.40 7.31 13.63
C ARG A 87 14.80 7.66 13.10
N TRP A 88 15.28 6.88 12.13
CA TRP A 88 16.59 6.94 11.52
C TRP A 88 16.48 6.73 10.00
N THR A 89 17.51 7.10 9.25
CA THR A 89 17.61 6.78 7.82
C THR A 89 17.99 5.31 7.66
N TRP A 90 17.38 4.62 6.69
CA TRP A 90 17.83 3.30 6.24
C TRP A 90 18.43 3.38 4.85
N LEU A 91 19.65 2.86 4.70
CA LEU A 91 20.35 2.75 3.43
C LEU A 91 20.57 1.26 3.17
N PRO A 92 20.06 0.73 2.04
CA PRO A 92 20.32 -0.64 1.62
C PRO A 92 21.80 -0.97 1.60
N ALA A 93 22.14 -2.21 1.99
CA ALA A 93 23.48 -2.73 1.78
C ALA A 93 23.85 -2.69 0.29
N ALA A 94 25.15 -2.52 -0.02
CA ALA A 94 25.60 -2.49 -1.41
C ALA A 94 25.23 -3.79 -2.14
N GLY A 95 24.43 -3.69 -3.19
CA GLY A 95 23.94 -4.83 -3.97
C GLY A 95 22.67 -5.49 -3.42
N SER A 96 22.08 -5.01 -2.33
CA SER A 96 20.71 -5.39 -1.94
C SER A 96 19.71 -4.65 -2.83
N GLU A 97 18.83 -5.43 -3.48
CA GLU A 97 17.75 -4.93 -4.33
C GLU A 97 16.38 -5.06 -3.66
N ASP A 98 16.30 -5.77 -2.53
CA ASP A 98 15.10 -6.09 -1.79
C ASP A 98 14.87 -5.17 -0.57
N GLU A 99 15.86 -4.38 -0.17
CA GLU A 99 15.75 -3.43 0.94
C GLU A 99 15.17 -2.06 0.53
N LEU A 100 14.40 -1.46 1.42
CA LEU A 100 13.67 -0.20 1.21
C LEU A 100 14.49 1.00 1.69
N LEU A 101 14.98 1.82 0.78
CA LEU A 101 15.64 3.09 1.12
C LEU A 101 14.65 4.16 1.60
N PHE A 102 14.94 4.80 2.74
CA PHE A 102 14.19 5.97 3.21
C PHE A 102 14.99 6.87 4.17
N PRO A 103 14.73 8.18 4.20
CA PRO A 103 15.33 9.10 5.18
C PRO A 103 14.66 9.02 6.57
N LYS A 104 15.36 9.51 7.59
CA LYS A 104 14.75 9.81 8.90
C LYS A 104 13.49 10.67 8.74
N GLY A 105 12.46 10.35 9.52
CA GLY A 105 11.16 11.01 9.49
C GLY A 105 10.25 10.54 8.36
N ALA A 106 10.70 9.62 7.50
CA ALA A 106 9.86 9.01 6.49
C ALA A 106 8.65 8.32 7.10
N GLU A 107 7.47 8.58 6.54
CA GLU A 107 6.29 7.77 6.78
C GLU A 107 6.33 6.54 5.86
N ILE A 108 6.54 5.37 6.45
CA ILE A 108 6.50 4.08 5.77
C ILE A 108 5.10 3.51 5.93
N ARG A 109 4.51 3.09 4.82
CA ARG A 109 3.15 2.55 4.76
C ARG A 109 3.17 1.08 4.43
N GLU A 110 2.00 0.48 4.54
CA GLU A 110 1.78 -0.93 4.24
C GLU A 110 2.75 -1.89 4.93
N VAL A 111 3.10 -1.53 6.17
CA VAL A 111 4.07 -2.23 6.98
C VAL A 111 3.48 -3.54 7.47
N GLU A 112 4.21 -4.62 7.25
CA GLU A 112 3.95 -5.94 7.79
C GLU A 112 5.21 -6.53 8.38
N ASP A 113 5.03 -7.31 9.44
CA ASP A 113 6.10 -8.10 10.03
C ASP A 113 6.34 -9.36 9.20
N VAL A 114 7.58 -9.57 8.77
CA VAL A 114 8.00 -10.74 8.01
C VAL A 114 8.40 -11.88 8.95
N ASN A 115 9.15 -11.58 10.01
CA ASN A 115 9.75 -12.60 10.89
C ASN A 115 10.20 -12.11 12.29
N GLY A 116 9.76 -10.93 12.72
CA GLY A 116 10.14 -10.27 13.98
C GLY A 116 11.38 -9.39 13.89
N GLU A 117 12.26 -9.64 12.92
CA GLU A 117 13.49 -8.89 12.68
C GLU A 117 13.38 -7.93 11.50
N TRP A 118 12.60 -8.31 10.49
CA TRP A 118 12.42 -7.56 9.27
C TRP A 118 10.96 -7.21 9.05
N PHE A 119 10.75 -5.94 8.69
CA PHE A 119 9.49 -5.46 8.18
C PHE A 119 9.58 -5.31 6.67
N HIS A 120 8.47 -5.55 5.99
CA HIS A 120 8.28 -5.12 4.59
C HIS A 120 7.35 -3.91 4.57
N GLY A 121 7.65 -2.90 3.76
CA GLY A 121 6.79 -1.72 3.66
C GLY A 121 6.92 -0.99 2.33
N VAL A 122 6.27 0.17 2.28
CA VAL A 122 6.17 1.03 1.11
C VAL A 122 6.59 2.44 1.48
N TYR A 123 7.57 2.98 0.75
CA TYR A 123 7.97 4.39 0.87
C TYR A 123 8.10 5.01 -0.51
N MET A 124 7.41 6.13 -0.74
CA MET A 124 7.39 6.86 -2.03
C MET A 124 7.12 5.96 -3.24
N GLY A 125 6.40 4.84 -3.02
CA GLY A 125 6.06 3.88 -4.04
C GLY A 125 7.04 2.75 -4.29
N ALA A 126 8.25 2.82 -3.72
CA ALA A 126 9.15 1.68 -3.63
C ALA A 126 8.65 0.71 -2.54
N LYS A 127 8.92 -0.58 -2.74
CA LYS A 127 8.63 -1.68 -1.81
C LYS A 127 9.95 -2.30 -1.40
N GLY A 128 10.04 -2.75 -0.16
CA GLY A 128 11.20 -3.50 0.28
C GLY A 128 11.23 -3.73 1.78
N LEU A 129 12.29 -4.41 2.19
CA LEU A 129 12.59 -4.78 3.56
C LEU A 129 13.31 -3.66 4.30
N PHE A 130 13.03 -3.55 5.58
CA PHE A 130 13.78 -2.69 6.49
C PHE A 130 13.73 -3.30 7.90
N PRO A 131 14.72 -3.03 8.75
CA PRO A 131 14.77 -3.65 10.07
C PRO A 131 13.56 -3.22 10.90
N SER A 132 12.99 -4.20 11.60
CA SER A 132 12.03 -3.96 12.68
C SER A 132 12.67 -3.03 13.71
N PRO A 133 11.93 -2.08 14.32
CA PRO A 133 12.46 -1.27 15.39
C PRO A 133 12.85 -2.18 16.56
N TYR A 134 14.16 -2.42 16.75
CA TYR A 134 14.67 -3.30 17.81
C TYR A 134 14.48 -2.76 19.23
N GLU A 135 14.05 -1.51 19.42
CA GLU A 135 13.84 -0.93 20.74
C GLU A 135 12.60 -0.01 20.79
N PHE A 136 11.56 -0.47 21.49
CA PHE A 136 10.68 0.42 22.24
C PHE A 136 11.48 0.88 23.47
N LEU A 137 11.91 2.14 23.51
CA LEU A 137 12.14 2.79 24.81
C LEU A 137 10.74 3.05 25.40
N GLY A 138 10.50 2.43 26.57
CA GLY A 138 9.22 2.46 27.29
C GLY A 138 8.76 3.83 27.76
#